data_AF-A0A960JJ86-F1
#
_entry.id   AF-A0A960JJ86-F1
#
_cell.length_a   1.000
_cell.length_b   1.000
_cell.length_c   1.000
_cell.angle_alpha   90.00
_cell.angle_beta   90.00
_cell.angle_gamma   90.00
#
_symmetry.space_group_name_H-M   'P 1'
#
loop_
_entity.id
_entity.type
_entity.pdbx_description
1 polymer ?
#
loop_
_entity_poly.entity_id
_entity_poly.type
_entity_poly.pdbx_seq_one_letter_code
_entity_poly.pdbx_strand_id
1 'polypeptide(L)'
;MSDENENTAEVAESSANELSLAPVIELDALLKPIPGESPVGESVRYSGVYDQINEARREDDDLAQGQWKTDRKIADYREVIRLAVPVLEKESKDLQIAAWLSEALVHEHG
;
A
#
# COMPACT_ATOMS: atom_id res chain seq x y z
N MET A 1 26.72 -7.91 44.75
CA MET A 1 27.05 -8.33 43.37
C MET A 1 25.72 -8.67 42.69
N SER A 2 24.94 -7.62 42.44
CA SER A 2 23.60 -7.66 41.84
C SER A 2 23.39 -6.24 41.31
N ASP A 3 22.67 -6.09 40.21
CA ASP A 3 22.28 -4.80 39.60
C ASP A 3 23.15 -4.34 38.41
N GLU A 4 23.40 -5.21 37.44
CA GLU A 4 23.86 -4.79 36.09
C GLU A 4 22.98 -5.30 34.93
N ASN A 5 21.88 -6.03 35.19
CA ASN A 5 21.19 -6.77 34.13
C ASN A 5 19.82 -6.20 33.66
N GLU A 6 19.42 -5.01 34.11
CA GLU A 6 18.17 -4.37 33.66
C GLU A 6 18.39 -3.23 32.65
N ASN A 7 19.58 -2.60 32.61
CA ASN A 7 19.83 -1.43 31.76
C ASN A 7 20.11 -1.77 30.28
N THR A 8 20.34 -3.03 29.94
CA THR A 8 20.68 -3.46 28.56
C THR A 8 19.45 -3.73 27.69
N ALA A 9 18.29 -4.04 28.27
CA ALA A 9 17.05 -4.26 27.52
C ALA A 9 16.39 -2.94 27.10
N GLU A 10 16.38 -1.94 28.00
CA GLU A 10 15.73 -0.64 27.78
C GLU A 10 16.43 0.19 26.70
N VAL A 11 17.75 0.10 26.60
CA VAL A 11 18.56 0.80 25.57
C VAL A 11 18.41 0.14 24.19
N ALA A 12 18.13 -1.16 24.13
CA ALA A 12 17.88 -1.89 22.88
C ALA A 12 16.49 -1.57 22.29
N GLU A 13 15.46 -1.46 23.12
CA GLU A 13 14.12 -1.04 22.69
C GLU A 13 14.09 0.45 22.29
N SER A 14 14.85 1.30 23.01
CA SER A 14 14.98 2.73 22.69
C SER A 14 15.64 3.00 21.32
N SER A 15 16.60 2.15 20.91
CA SER A 15 17.31 2.29 19.63
C SER A 15 16.49 1.80 18.44
N ALA A 16 15.58 0.84 18.67
CA ALA A 16 14.65 0.35 17.65
C ALA A 16 13.53 1.36 17.33
N ASN A 17 13.22 2.26 18.28
CA ASN A 17 12.19 3.28 18.13
C ASN A 17 12.70 4.58 17.46
N GLU A 18 14.01 4.81 17.38
CA GLU A 18 14.58 5.99 16.69
C GLU A 18 14.44 5.91 15.16
N LEU A 19 14.14 4.73 14.61
CA LEU A 19 13.85 4.53 13.19
C LEU A 19 12.35 4.36 12.91
N SER A 20 11.47 4.56 13.90
CA SER A 20 10.03 4.45 13.70
C SER A 20 9.51 5.68 12.93
N LEU A 21 9.76 5.71 11.63
CA LEU A 21 8.87 6.44 10.73
C LEU A 21 7.46 5.93 10.98
N ALA A 22 6.50 6.85 11.09
CA ALA A 22 5.10 6.47 11.22
C ALA A 22 4.76 5.46 10.10
N PRO A 23 4.08 4.34 10.41
CA PRO A 23 3.80 3.34 9.41
C PRO A 23 3.01 3.96 8.28
N VAL A 24 3.54 3.85 7.07
CA VAL A 24 2.90 4.37 5.86
C VAL A 24 1.58 3.63 5.60
N ILE A 25 1.52 2.35 5.97
CA ILE A 25 0.35 1.48 5.93
C ILE A 25 0.31 0.56 7.16
N GLU A 26 -0.90 0.18 7.57
CA GLU A 26 -1.14 -0.79 8.64
C GLU A 26 -0.97 -2.23 8.11
N LEU A 27 0.28 -2.68 7.96
CA LEU A 27 0.60 -3.99 7.36
C LEU A 27 -0.07 -5.16 8.09
N ASP A 28 -0.12 -5.11 9.43
CA ASP A 28 -0.78 -6.15 10.23
C ASP A 28 -2.27 -6.25 9.95
N ALA A 29 -2.93 -5.14 9.59
CA ALA A 29 -4.33 -5.16 9.18
C ALA A 29 -4.51 -5.85 7.82
N LEU A 30 -3.63 -5.55 6.87
CA LEU A 30 -3.64 -6.14 5.53
C LEU A 30 -3.38 -7.66 5.54
N LEU A 31 -2.59 -8.15 6.50
CA LEU A 31 -2.24 -9.57 6.61
C LEU A 31 -3.25 -10.40 7.41
N LYS A 32 -4.16 -9.77 8.16
CA LYS A 32 -5.20 -10.49 8.89
C LYS A 32 -6.11 -11.27 7.93
N PRO A 33 -6.48 -12.52 8.26
CA PRO A 33 -7.47 -13.26 7.49
C PRO A 33 -8.78 -12.49 7.37
N ILE A 34 -9.40 -12.53 6.19
CA ILE A 34 -10.72 -11.94 6.00
C ILE A 34 -11.75 -12.82 6.76
N PRO A 35 -12.63 -12.22 7.59
CA PRO A 35 -13.64 -12.99 8.33
C PRO A 35 -14.60 -13.74 7.38
N GLY A 36 -14.84 -15.02 7.66
CA GLY A 36 -15.79 -15.84 6.89
C GLY A 36 -15.26 -17.25 6.62
N GLU A 37 -15.88 -17.94 5.66
CA GLU A 37 -15.47 -19.29 5.26
C GLU A 37 -14.22 -19.30 4.39
N SER A 38 -13.94 -18.19 3.70
CA SER A 38 -12.74 -17.99 2.87
C SER A 38 -11.81 -16.95 3.51
N PRO A 39 -10.71 -17.36 4.17
CA PRO A 39 -9.77 -16.41 4.79
C PRO A 39 -9.02 -15.52 3.79
N VAL A 40 -9.07 -15.89 2.50
CA VAL A 40 -8.52 -15.13 1.38
C VAL A 40 -9.56 -14.24 0.69
N GLY A 41 -10.82 -14.28 1.13
CA GLY A 41 -11.92 -13.53 0.52
C GLY A 41 -12.38 -14.11 -0.82
N GLU A 42 -13.10 -13.30 -1.58
CA GLU A 42 -13.59 -13.63 -2.93
C GLU A 42 -12.72 -13.01 -4.02
N SER A 43 -12.84 -13.48 -5.26
CA SER A 43 -12.10 -12.88 -6.38
C SER A 43 -12.71 -11.54 -6.79
N VAL A 44 -11.92 -10.47 -6.71
CA VAL A 44 -12.33 -9.11 -7.08
C VAL A 44 -12.04 -8.77 -8.55
N ARG A 45 -11.56 -9.72 -9.35
CA ARG A 45 -11.19 -9.49 -10.76
C ARG A 45 -12.29 -8.85 -11.61
N TYR A 46 -13.56 -9.17 -11.33
CA TYR A 46 -14.72 -8.67 -12.09
C TYR A 46 -15.57 -7.66 -11.31
N SER A 47 -15.07 -7.17 -10.16
CA SER A 47 -15.77 -6.22 -9.30
C SER A 47 -15.69 -4.75 -9.78
N GLY A 48 -14.85 -4.48 -10.79
CA GLY A 48 -14.56 -3.12 -11.27
C GLY A 48 -13.40 -2.42 -10.52
N VAL A 49 -12.95 -2.96 -9.38
CA VAL A 49 -11.79 -2.46 -8.63
C VAL A 49 -10.53 -2.43 -9.49
N TYR A 50 -10.32 -3.48 -10.31
CA TYR A 50 -9.18 -3.55 -11.23
C TYR A 50 -9.20 -2.39 -12.24
N ASP A 51 -10.36 -2.04 -12.77
CA ASP A 51 -10.49 -0.96 -13.74
C ASP A 51 -10.25 0.40 -13.07
N GLN A 52 -10.74 0.58 -11.85
CA GLN A 52 -10.51 1.79 -11.06
C GLN A 52 -9.03 1.99 -10.73
N ILE A 53 -8.35 0.93 -10.26
CA ILE A 53 -6.91 0.99 -9.96
C ILE A 53 -6.11 1.23 -11.24
N ASN A 54 -6.44 0.56 -12.35
CA ASN A 54 -5.76 0.80 -13.62
C ASN A 54 -5.96 2.21 -14.14
N GLU A 55 -7.17 2.77 -14.02
CA GLU A 55 -7.42 4.15 -14.42
C GLU A 55 -6.72 5.14 -13.49
N ALA A 56 -6.57 4.86 -12.20
CA ALA A 56 -5.76 5.67 -11.30
C ALA A 56 -4.27 5.60 -11.66
N ARG A 57 -3.76 4.42 -12.04
CA ARG A 57 -2.36 4.21 -12.47
C ARG A 57 -2.04 4.73 -13.86
N ARG A 58 -3.05 5.01 -14.69
CA ARG A 58 -2.83 5.42 -16.08
C ARG A 58 -2.20 6.81 -16.12
N GLU A 59 -1.06 6.88 -16.78
CA GLU A 59 -0.34 8.10 -17.11
C GLU A 59 -0.25 8.20 -18.63
N ASP A 60 -0.45 9.41 -19.16
CA ASP A 60 -0.29 9.67 -20.59
C ASP A 60 1.20 9.89 -20.91
N ASP A 61 1.67 9.33 -22.02
CA ASP A 61 3.07 9.48 -22.46
C ASP A 61 3.45 10.96 -22.66
N ASP A 62 4.68 11.32 -22.28
CA ASP A 62 5.25 12.65 -22.52
C ASP A 62 5.67 12.84 -23.99
N LEU A 63 4.69 12.73 -24.89
CA LEU A 63 4.86 12.98 -26.32
C LEU A 63 4.55 14.45 -26.65
N ALA A 64 5.24 14.97 -27.67
CA ALA A 64 5.03 16.33 -28.15
C ALA A 64 3.63 16.47 -28.77
N GLN A 65 2.71 17.14 -28.08
CA GLN A 65 1.30 17.25 -28.51
C GLN A 65 1.04 18.28 -29.63
N GLY A 66 2.07 18.75 -30.34
CA GLY A 66 1.90 19.74 -31.41
C GLY A 66 1.16 21.00 -30.94
N GLN A 67 0.24 21.52 -31.77
CA GLN A 67 -0.55 22.73 -31.46
C GLN A 67 -1.80 22.46 -30.59
N TRP A 68 -2.14 21.19 -30.32
CA TRP A 68 -3.30 20.80 -29.52
C TRP A 68 -2.82 20.29 -28.17
N LYS A 69 -2.79 21.16 -27.16
CA LYS A 69 -2.45 20.77 -25.78
C LYS A 69 -3.71 20.26 -25.08
N THR A 70 -3.74 18.98 -24.71
CA THR A 70 -4.72 18.44 -23.76
C THR A 70 -4.11 18.39 -22.38
N ASP A 71 -4.94 18.49 -21.33
CA ASP A 71 -4.48 18.17 -19.98
C ASP A 71 -4.05 16.72 -19.96
N ARG A 72 -2.77 16.50 -19.62
CA ARG A 72 -2.18 15.16 -19.54
C ARG A 72 -2.68 14.50 -18.27
N LYS A 73 -3.10 13.25 -18.40
CA LYS A 73 -3.38 12.44 -17.23
C LYS A 73 -2.06 12.01 -16.60
N ILE A 74 -1.93 12.28 -15.31
CA ILE A 74 -0.84 11.80 -14.46
C ILE A 74 -1.43 10.70 -13.57
N ALA A 75 -0.63 9.68 -13.26
CA ALA A 75 -1.02 8.64 -12.33
C ALA A 75 -1.32 9.22 -10.93
N ASP A 76 -2.43 8.80 -10.34
CA ASP A 76 -2.82 9.12 -8.96
C ASP A 76 -2.53 7.94 -8.05
N TYR A 77 -1.28 7.84 -7.58
CA TYR A 77 -0.85 6.76 -6.70
C TYR A 77 -1.50 6.81 -5.31
N ARG A 78 -1.97 7.98 -4.87
CA ARG A 78 -2.77 8.10 -3.64
C ARG A 78 -4.11 7.41 -3.79
N GLU A 79 -4.75 7.58 -4.93
CA GLU A 79 -6.00 6.90 -5.25
C GLU A 79 -5.80 5.39 -5.34
N VAL A 80 -4.67 4.93 -5.91
CA VAL A 80 -4.32 3.50 -5.91
C VAL A 80 -4.23 2.94 -4.49
N ILE A 81 -3.55 3.63 -3.57
CA ILE A 81 -3.47 3.22 -2.15
C ILE A 81 -4.87 3.18 -1.53
N ARG A 82 -5.67 4.24 -1.76
CA ARG A 82 -7.03 4.36 -1.21
C ARG A 82 -7.97 3.24 -1.67
N LEU A 83 -7.80 2.77 -2.91
CA LEU A 83 -8.59 1.67 -3.48
C LEU A 83 -8.07 0.29 -3.06
N ALA A 84 -6.74 0.10 -3.02
CA ALA A 84 -6.13 -1.20 -2.77
C ALA A 84 -6.22 -1.64 -1.30
N VAL A 85 -6.05 -0.72 -0.35
CA VAL A 85 -6.03 -1.04 1.09
C VAL A 85 -7.33 -1.70 1.56
N PRO A 86 -8.54 -1.10 1.33
CA PRO A 86 -9.78 -1.71 1.79
C PRO A 86 -10.05 -3.09 1.19
N VAL A 87 -9.65 -3.29 -0.08
CA VAL A 87 -9.83 -4.56 -0.78
C VAL A 87 -9.00 -5.66 -0.14
N LEU A 88 -7.72 -5.38 0.11
CA LEU A 88 -6.82 -6.33 0.78
C LEU A 88 -7.24 -6.59 2.23
N GLU A 89 -7.77 -5.60 2.95
CA GLU A 89 -8.22 -5.77 4.33
C GLU A 89 -9.52 -6.59 4.43
N LYS A 90 -10.49 -6.38 3.52
CA LYS A 90 -11.88 -6.79 3.75
C LYS A 90 -12.48 -7.68 2.67
N GLU A 91 -11.95 -7.68 1.45
CA GLU A 91 -12.62 -8.29 0.30
C GLU A 91 -11.83 -9.45 -0.31
N SER A 92 -10.53 -9.28 -0.54
CA SER A 92 -9.71 -10.27 -1.25
C SER A 92 -8.22 -10.16 -0.95
N LYS A 93 -7.54 -11.29 -0.73
CA LYS A 93 -6.07 -11.38 -0.74
C LYS A 93 -5.56 -11.57 -2.17
N ASP A 94 -5.67 -10.52 -2.96
CA ASP A 94 -5.30 -10.52 -4.37
C ASP A 94 -3.84 -10.04 -4.57
N LEU A 95 -3.02 -10.86 -5.22
CA LEU A 95 -1.60 -10.58 -5.44
C LEU A 95 -1.36 -9.39 -6.38
N GLN A 96 -2.21 -9.19 -7.39
CA GLN A 96 -2.05 -8.08 -8.33
C GLN A 96 -2.33 -6.75 -7.64
N ILE A 97 -3.35 -6.71 -6.78
CA ILE A 97 -3.67 -5.51 -5.98
C ILE A 97 -2.56 -5.22 -4.99
N ALA A 98 -1.98 -6.24 -4.35
CA ALA A 98 -0.81 -6.07 -3.49
C ALA A 98 0.43 -5.53 -4.24
N ALA A 99 0.64 -5.95 -5.48
CA ALA A 99 1.71 -5.44 -6.34
C ALA A 99 1.50 -3.96 -6.68
N TRP A 100 0.27 -3.57 -7.05
CA TRP A 100 -0.07 -2.17 -7.32
C TRP A 100 0.00 -1.28 -6.08
N LEU A 101 -0.40 -1.81 -4.91
CA LEU A 101 -0.21 -1.10 -3.64
C LEU A 101 1.28 -0.86 -3.38
N SER A 102 2.12 -1.87 -3.56
CA SER A 102 3.57 -1.75 -3.37
C SER A 102 4.19 -0.71 -4.30
N GLU A 103 3.82 -0.72 -5.58
CA GLU A 103 4.24 0.30 -6.55
C GLU A 103 3.82 1.71 -6.10
N ALA A 104 2.54 1.89 -5.73
CA ALA A 104 2.04 3.18 -5.30
C ALA A 104 2.72 3.71 -4.04
N LEU A 105 3.07 2.82 -3.10
CA LEU A 105 3.80 3.18 -1.90
C LEU A 105 5.22 3.65 -2.21
N VAL A 106 5.91 2.99 -3.15
CA VAL A 106 7.24 3.44 -3.63
C VAL A 106 7.14 4.82 -4.30
N HIS A 107 6.11 5.04 -5.13
CA HIS A 107 5.91 6.34 -5.78
C HIS A 107 5.60 7.48 -4.81
N GLU A 108 4.80 7.24 -3.75
CA GLU A 108 4.43 8.28 -2.79
C GLU A 108 5.43 8.47 -1.64
N HIS A 109 6.18 7.41 -1.28
CA HIS A 109 6.98 7.39 -0.05
C HIS A 109 8.46 7.02 -0.22
N GLY A 110 8.90 6.57 -1.41
CA GLY A 110 10.32 6.37 -1.75
C GLY A 110 10.79 4.92 -1.72
#